data_AF-A0A914GBM6-F1
#
_entry.id   AF-A0A914GBM6-F1
#
_cell.length_a   1.000
_cell.length_b   1.000
_cell.length_c   1.000
_cell.angle_alpha   90.00
_cell.angle_beta   90.00
_cell.angle_gamma   90.00
#
_symmetry.space_group_name_H-M   'P 1'
#
loop_
_entity.id
_entity.type
_entity.pdbx_description
1 polymer ?
#
loop_
_entity_poly.entity_id
_entity_poly.type
_entity_poly.pdbx_seq_one_letter_code
_entity_poly.pdbx_strand_id
1 'polypeptide(L)'
;NLDEWAAPTYVEKTLTSALDTPMIIKESKGVVLLISPWNYPASMILLPLIPILAAGNTVIIKPSEVSENTAQVFDKLFTKYFEKRYLAVVQGGVHETTELLKERYDHIMYTGCTPVARIIMAAAAKNLTPVTLELGGKCPVVVEDDAPAD
;
A
#
# COMPACT_ATOMS: atom_id res chain seq x y z
N ASN A 1 -1.22 -9.53 -18.05
CA ASN A 1 -1.18 -8.08 -17.76
C ASN A 1 0.16 -7.60 -17.25
N LEU A 2 0.93 -8.35 -16.45
CA LEU A 2 2.18 -7.83 -15.87
C LEU A 2 3.20 -7.36 -16.92
N ASP A 3 3.44 -8.16 -17.96
CA ASP A 3 4.38 -7.80 -19.05
C ASP A 3 3.95 -6.52 -19.78
N GLU A 4 2.63 -6.39 -20.02
CA GLU A 4 2.04 -5.20 -20.63
C GLU A 4 2.18 -3.96 -19.74
N TRP A 5 1.93 -4.11 -18.43
CA TRP A 5 2.06 -3.02 -17.47
C TRP A 5 3.52 -2.56 -17.30
N ALA A 6 4.47 -3.50 -17.33
CA ALA A 6 5.91 -3.25 -17.21
C ALA A 6 6.53 -2.68 -18.49
N ALA A 7 5.91 -2.89 -19.66
CA ALA A 7 6.42 -2.38 -20.92
C ALA A 7 6.57 -0.84 -20.93
N PRO A 8 7.62 -0.31 -21.59
CA PRO A 8 7.77 1.12 -21.82
C PRO A 8 6.54 1.72 -22.49
N THR A 9 6.12 2.89 -22.02
CA THR A 9 5.02 3.65 -22.63
C THR A 9 5.62 4.77 -23.46
N TYR A 10 5.55 4.65 -24.79
CA TYR A 10 6.00 5.69 -25.70
C TYR A 10 5.07 6.90 -25.62
N VAL A 11 5.63 8.10 -25.60
CA VAL A 11 4.87 9.35 -25.50
C VAL A 11 4.90 10.12 -26.81
N GLU A 12 3.90 10.98 -27.00
CA GLU A 12 3.80 11.82 -28.19
C GLU A 12 5.02 12.74 -28.32
N LYS A 13 5.56 12.85 -29.53
CA LYS A 13 6.70 13.70 -29.82
C LYS A 13 6.25 15.13 -30.04
N THR A 14 7.08 16.08 -29.63
CA THR A 14 6.93 17.49 -29.98
C THR A 14 7.97 17.88 -31.04
N LEU A 15 7.87 19.09 -31.59
CA LEU A 15 8.85 19.61 -32.57
C LEU A 15 10.28 19.59 -32.02
N THR A 16 10.46 19.86 -30.73
CA THR A 16 11.79 19.89 -30.09
C THR A 16 12.37 18.48 -29.87
N SER A 17 11.52 17.46 -29.79
CA SER A 17 11.93 16.07 -29.57
C SER A 17 11.72 15.19 -30.81
N ALA A 18 11.64 15.78 -32.01
CA ALA A 18 11.21 15.09 -33.23
C ALA A 18 12.11 13.91 -33.60
N LEU A 19 13.42 14.04 -33.35
CA LEU A 19 14.43 13.01 -33.61
C LEU A 19 14.66 12.06 -32.42
N ASP A 20 14.07 12.35 -31.26
CA ASP A 20 14.24 11.55 -30.04
C ASP A 20 13.21 10.40 -29.96
N THR A 21 13.38 9.49 -29.00
CA THR A 21 12.40 8.44 -28.69
C THR A 21 11.94 8.59 -27.24
N PRO A 22 11.05 9.55 -26.95
CA PRO A 22 10.61 9.78 -25.58
C PRO A 22 9.71 8.63 -25.11
N MET A 23 9.97 8.15 -23.89
CA MET A 23 9.22 7.05 -23.28
C MET A 23 9.19 7.17 -21.75
N ILE A 24 8.21 6.52 -21.15
CA ILE A 24 8.07 6.34 -19.71
C ILE A 24 8.41 4.89 -19.38
N ILE A 25 9.40 4.70 -18.53
CA ILE A 25 9.76 3.41 -17.94
C ILE A 25 9.31 3.42 -16.48
N LYS A 26 8.62 2.36 -16.04
CA LYS A 26 8.13 2.22 -14.67
C LYS A 26 9.11 1.33 -13.90
N GLU A 27 9.61 1.84 -12.79
CA GLU A 27 10.55 1.11 -11.92
C GLU A 27 9.96 0.98 -10.52
N SER A 28 10.42 -0.04 -9.79
CA SER A 28 10.04 -0.24 -8.39
C SER A 28 10.46 0.95 -7.54
N LYS A 29 9.67 1.31 -6.53
CA LYS A 29 10.05 2.33 -5.55
C LYS A 29 11.13 1.83 -4.60
N GLY A 30 11.04 0.56 -4.18
CA GLY A 30 11.99 -0.05 -3.25
C GLY A 30 11.28 -0.83 -2.14
N VAL A 31 11.37 -0.38 -0.90
CA VAL A 31 10.74 -0.99 0.28
C VAL A 31 9.41 -0.31 0.59
N VAL A 32 8.32 -1.08 0.60
CA VAL A 32 6.98 -0.60 0.94
C VAL A 32 6.57 -1.08 2.34
N LEU A 33 6.10 -0.16 3.17
CA LEU A 33 5.42 -0.50 4.42
C LEU A 33 3.90 -0.57 4.18
N LEU A 34 3.29 -1.72 4.45
CA LEU A 34 1.84 -1.95 4.37
C LEU A 34 1.27 -2.11 5.78
N ILE A 35 0.52 -1.13 6.27
CA ILE A 35 -0.18 -1.17 7.56
C ILE A 35 -1.67 -1.43 7.32
N SER A 36 -2.16 -2.61 7.68
CA SER A 36 -3.53 -3.05 7.38
C SER A 36 -4.50 -2.90 8.57
N PRO A 37 -5.80 -2.73 8.33
CA PRO A 37 -6.82 -2.58 9.37
C PRO A 37 -7.33 -3.95 9.84
N TRP A 38 -8.24 -3.93 10.81
CA TRP A 38 -8.80 -5.13 11.46
C TRP A 38 -10.15 -5.60 10.91
N ASN A 39 -10.88 -4.77 10.18
CA ASN A 39 -12.27 -5.06 9.78
C ASN A 39 -12.38 -6.10 8.66
N TYR A 40 -11.42 -6.10 7.74
CA TYR A 40 -11.28 -7.14 6.71
C TYR A 40 -9.81 -7.58 6.61
N PRO A 41 -9.28 -8.24 7.65
CA PRO A 41 -7.85 -8.35 7.88
C PRO A 41 -7.13 -9.22 6.85
N ALA A 42 -7.86 -10.06 6.10
CA ALA A 42 -7.31 -10.84 5.00
C ALA A 42 -7.28 -10.08 3.68
N SER A 43 -8.41 -9.55 3.22
CA SER A 43 -8.48 -8.85 1.94
C SER A 43 -7.68 -7.55 1.97
N MET A 44 -7.66 -6.82 3.08
CA MET A 44 -6.92 -5.57 3.22
C MET A 44 -5.40 -5.76 3.34
N ILE A 45 -4.92 -7.00 3.47
CA ILE A 45 -3.51 -7.35 3.27
C ILE A 45 -3.27 -7.78 1.82
N LEU A 46 -4.06 -8.74 1.34
CA LEU A 46 -3.80 -9.38 0.04
C LEU A 46 -4.03 -8.43 -1.15
N LEU A 47 -5.09 -7.64 -1.13
CA LEU A 47 -5.42 -6.71 -2.21
C LEU A 47 -4.32 -5.68 -2.49
N PRO A 48 -3.72 -5.00 -1.48
CA PRO A 48 -2.57 -4.14 -1.72
C PRO A 48 -1.25 -4.88 -1.92
N LEU A 49 -1.06 -6.06 -1.30
CA LEU A 49 0.17 -6.83 -1.43
C LEU A 49 0.45 -7.25 -2.88
N ILE A 50 -0.59 -7.72 -3.60
CA ILE A 50 -0.46 -8.18 -5.00
C ILE A 50 0.16 -7.10 -5.91
N PRO A 51 -0.39 -5.87 -6.01
CA PRO A 51 0.19 -4.83 -6.85
C PRO A 51 1.53 -4.29 -6.32
N ILE A 52 1.78 -4.32 -5.00
CA ILE A 52 3.09 -3.94 -4.43
C ILE A 52 4.20 -4.85 -4.98
N LEU A 53 3.98 -6.17 -4.92
CA LEU A 53 4.92 -7.17 -5.44
C LEU A 53 4.99 -7.14 -6.97
N ALA A 54 3.86 -6.98 -7.65
CA ALA A 54 3.80 -6.87 -9.11
C ALA A 54 4.60 -5.66 -9.62
N ALA A 55 4.63 -4.56 -8.87
CA ALA A 55 5.46 -3.39 -9.18
C ALA A 55 6.96 -3.57 -8.83
N GLY A 56 7.39 -4.78 -8.47
CA GLY A 56 8.79 -5.12 -8.20
C GLY A 56 9.33 -4.65 -6.85
N ASN A 57 8.46 -4.27 -5.91
CA ASN A 57 8.88 -3.80 -4.59
C ASN A 57 9.10 -4.97 -3.62
N THR A 58 9.87 -4.71 -2.58
CA THR A 58 9.86 -5.52 -1.35
C THR A 58 8.87 -4.92 -0.36
N VAL A 59 8.37 -5.71 0.58
CA VAL A 59 7.29 -5.27 1.46
C VAL A 59 7.45 -5.74 2.90
N ILE A 60 7.18 -4.83 3.82
CA ILE A 60 7.00 -5.11 5.24
C ILE A 60 5.52 -4.91 5.56
N ILE A 61 4.87 -5.93 6.11
CA ILE A 61 3.45 -5.93 6.43
C ILE A 61 3.29 -5.80 7.94
N LYS A 62 2.54 -4.78 8.37
CA LYS A 62 2.13 -4.58 9.76
C LYS A 62 0.62 -4.85 9.86
N PRO A 63 0.20 -6.10 10.17
CA PRO A 63 -1.21 -6.40 10.39
C PRO A 63 -1.73 -5.73 11.66
N SER A 64 -3.03 -5.48 11.73
CA SER A 64 -3.64 -4.96 12.95
C SER A 64 -3.64 -6.00 14.07
N GLU A 65 -3.17 -5.59 15.24
CA GLU A 65 -3.16 -6.35 16.49
C GLU A 65 -4.56 -6.76 16.98
N VAL A 66 -5.61 -6.06 16.53
CA VAL A 66 -7.01 -6.38 16.90
C VAL A 66 -7.47 -7.68 16.24
N SER A 67 -6.89 -8.05 15.09
CA SER A 67 -7.19 -9.29 14.36
C SER A 67 -6.06 -10.31 14.49
N GLU A 68 -5.67 -10.59 15.73
CA GLU A 68 -4.48 -11.38 16.09
C GLU A 68 -4.40 -12.73 15.38
N ASN A 69 -5.49 -13.51 15.37
CA ASN A 69 -5.49 -14.83 14.72
C ASN A 69 -5.18 -14.76 13.22
N THR A 70 -5.69 -13.73 12.54
CA THR A 70 -5.39 -13.51 11.13
C THR A 70 -3.94 -13.07 10.94
N ALA A 71 -3.43 -12.18 11.79
CA ALA A 71 -2.04 -11.75 11.78
C ALA A 71 -1.06 -12.93 11.92
N GLN A 72 -1.31 -13.83 12.88
CA GLN A 72 -0.50 -15.02 13.11
C GLN A 72 -0.53 -15.99 11.91
N VAL A 73 -1.70 -16.17 11.28
CA VAL A 73 -1.83 -17.00 10.08
C VAL A 73 -1.00 -16.43 8.93
N PHE A 74 -1.05 -15.11 8.69
CA PHE A 74 -0.25 -14.49 7.63
C PHE A 74 1.25 -14.55 7.92
N ASP A 75 1.67 -14.33 9.15
CA ASP A 75 3.08 -14.45 9.55
C ASP A 75 3.61 -15.86 9.25
N LYS A 76 2.86 -16.90 9.67
CA LYS A 76 3.19 -18.30 9.39
C LYS A 76 3.22 -18.62 7.89
N LEU A 77 2.20 -18.19 7.14
CA LEU A 77 2.10 -18.49 5.72
C LEU A 77 3.18 -17.75 4.92
N PHE A 78 3.35 -16.46 5.14
CA PHE A 78 4.34 -15.70 4.37
C PHE A 78 5.77 -16.10 4.70
N THR A 79 6.08 -16.42 5.96
CA THR A 79 7.39 -17.00 6.32
C THR A 79 7.63 -18.34 5.62
N LYS A 80 6.58 -19.13 5.36
CA LYS A 80 6.69 -20.40 4.65
C LYS A 80 6.91 -20.23 3.14
N TYR A 81 6.25 -19.25 2.52
CA TYR A 81 6.20 -19.11 1.06
C TYR A 81 7.13 -18.05 0.47
N PHE A 82 7.63 -17.11 1.30
CA PHE A 82 8.50 -16.02 0.85
C PHE A 82 9.80 -15.99 1.65
N GLU A 83 10.90 -15.63 0.97
CA GLU A 83 12.10 -15.24 1.68
C GLU A 83 11.89 -13.89 2.36
N LYS A 84 12.40 -13.77 3.59
CA LYS A 84 12.26 -12.56 4.42
C LYS A 84 12.75 -11.27 3.75
N ARG A 85 13.71 -11.36 2.82
CA ARG A 85 14.23 -10.22 2.06
C ARG A 85 13.23 -9.61 1.08
N TYR A 86 12.21 -10.37 0.66
CA TYR A 86 11.18 -9.90 -0.27
C TYR A 86 9.90 -9.50 0.46
N LEU A 87 9.53 -10.27 1.50
CA LEU A 87 8.32 -10.06 2.28
C LEU A 87 8.59 -10.40 3.75
N ALA A 88 8.33 -9.46 4.64
CA ALA A 88 8.36 -9.69 6.08
C ALA A 88 7.07 -9.23 6.76
N VAL A 89 6.70 -9.89 7.86
CA VAL A 89 5.57 -9.50 8.72
C VAL A 89 6.12 -9.00 10.05
N VAL A 90 5.62 -7.85 10.51
CA VAL A 90 5.92 -7.27 11.82
C VAL A 90 4.62 -7.15 12.59
N GLN A 91 4.44 -8.02 13.58
CA GLN A 91 3.29 -7.96 14.49
C GLN A 91 3.56 -6.98 15.64
N GLY A 92 2.51 -6.41 16.21
CA GLY A 92 2.60 -5.49 17.35
C GLY A 92 1.51 -4.42 17.34
N GLY A 93 1.42 -3.68 18.44
CA GLY A 93 0.46 -2.60 18.63
C GLY A 93 1.05 -1.24 18.28
N VAL A 94 0.65 -0.23 19.05
CA VAL A 94 1.06 1.17 18.86
C VAL A 94 2.57 1.36 19.02
N HIS A 95 3.19 0.69 20.01
CA HIS A 95 4.61 0.85 20.30
C HIS A 95 5.48 0.37 19.13
N GLU A 96 5.26 -0.86 18.67
CA GLU A 96 6.00 -1.47 17.56
C GLU A 96 5.76 -0.69 16.26
N THR A 97 4.53 -0.23 16.02
CA THR A 97 4.22 0.61 14.84
C THR A 97 4.99 1.94 14.89
N THR A 98 5.13 2.53 16.08
CA THR A 98 5.85 3.81 16.26
C THR A 98 7.35 3.63 16.00
N GLU A 99 7.95 2.53 16.46
CA GLU A 99 9.33 2.20 16.15
C GLU A 99 9.52 1.91 14.66
N LEU A 100 8.62 1.12 14.07
CA LEU A 100 8.65 0.78 12.65
C LEU A 100 8.61 2.03 11.77
N LEU A 101 7.80 3.03 12.11
CA LEU A 101 7.69 4.30 11.39
C LEU A 101 8.93 5.21 11.48
N LYS A 102 9.94 4.87 12.30
CA LYS A 102 11.22 5.59 12.30
C LYS A 102 12.15 5.13 11.18
N GLU A 103 11.94 3.92 10.67
CA GLU A 103 12.72 3.37 9.57
C GLU A 103 12.41 4.08 8.24
N ARG A 104 13.30 3.89 7.26
CA ARG A 104 13.15 4.49 5.93
C ARG A 104 12.40 3.53 4.99
N TYR A 105 11.37 4.06 4.34
CA TYR A 105 10.60 3.39 3.31
C TYR A 105 10.53 4.24 2.05
N ASP A 106 10.33 3.60 0.91
CA ASP A 106 10.14 4.27 -0.39
C ASP A 106 8.65 4.49 -0.70
N HIS A 107 7.76 3.81 0.03
CA HIS A 107 6.32 4.12 0.09
C HIS A 107 5.70 3.57 1.38
N ILE A 108 4.71 4.28 1.94
CA ILE A 108 3.91 3.77 3.05
C ILE A 108 2.44 3.72 2.63
N MET A 109 1.82 2.54 2.73
CA MET A 109 0.39 2.34 2.53
C MET A 109 -0.28 2.06 3.87
N TYR A 110 -1.30 2.84 4.19
CA TYR A 110 -2.07 2.70 5.41
C TYR A 110 -3.55 2.70 5.12
N THR A 111 -4.27 1.76 5.73
CA THR A 111 -5.73 1.78 5.79
C THR A 111 -6.17 1.85 7.25
N GLY A 112 -7.03 2.82 7.57
CA GLY A 112 -7.55 2.96 8.93
C GLY A 112 -8.21 4.31 9.19
N CYS A 113 -7.85 4.97 10.29
CA CYS A 113 -8.53 6.17 10.76
C CYS A 113 -7.71 7.45 10.56
N THR A 114 -8.41 8.57 10.37
CA THR A 114 -7.82 9.88 10.09
C THR A 114 -6.81 10.35 11.14
N PRO A 115 -7.04 10.20 12.46
CA PRO A 115 -6.05 10.61 13.46
C PRO A 115 -4.70 9.90 13.31
N VAL A 116 -4.71 8.58 13.10
CA VAL A 116 -3.49 7.78 12.94
C VAL A 116 -2.83 8.05 11.59
N ALA A 117 -3.60 8.30 10.53
CA ALA A 117 -3.07 8.67 9.24
C ALA A 117 -2.22 9.95 9.28
N ARG A 118 -2.62 10.94 10.10
CA ARG A 118 -1.82 12.17 10.31
C ARG A 118 -0.48 11.85 10.97
N ILE A 119 -0.46 10.92 11.93
CA ILE A 119 0.77 10.47 12.60
C ILE A 119 1.70 9.80 11.59
N ILE A 120 1.16 8.90 10.77
CA ILE A 120 1.92 8.21 9.71
C ILE A 120 2.49 9.22 8.71
N MET A 121 1.67 10.17 8.23
CA MET A 121 2.13 11.19 7.29
C MET A 121 3.23 12.09 7.91
N ALA A 122 3.12 12.42 9.20
CA ALA A 122 4.15 13.17 9.91
C ALA A 122 5.47 12.38 10.05
N ALA A 123 5.40 11.05 10.25
CA ALA A 123 6.58 10.19 10.26
C ALA A 123 7.21 10.09 8.85
N ALA A 124 6.39 9.87 7.83
CA ALA A 124 6.80 9.77 6.43
C ALA A 124 7.53 11.05 5.95
N ALA A 125 7.09 12.22 6.40
CA ALA A 125 7.69 13.51 6.05
C ALA A 125 9.18 13.61 6.41
N LYS A 126 9.65 12.89 7.45
CA LYS A 126 11.07 12.91 7.86
C LYS A 126 12.01 12.35 6.79
N ASN A 127 11.51 11.43 5.96
CA ASN A 127 12.25 10.77 4.89
C ASN A 127 11.76 11.18 3.49
N LEU A 128 10.83 12.14 3.40
CA LEU A 128 10.13 12.51 2.17
C LEU A 128 9.44 11.31 1.50
N THR A 129 8.98 10.34 2.30
CA THR A 129 8.36 9.12 1.81
C THR A 129 6.93 9.42 1.32
N PRO A 130 6.56 9.05 0.08
CA PRO A 130 5.19 9.16 -0.39
C PRO A 130 4.27 8.20 0.37
N VAL A 131 3.00 8.60 0.53
CA VAL A 131 2.00 7.83 1.28
C VAL A 131 0.73 7.56 0.46
N THR A 132 0.10 6.41 0.69
CA THR A 132 -1.28 6.12 0.30
C THR A 132 -2.09 5.93 1.58
N LEU A 133 -3.14 6.74 1.77
CA LEU A 133 -3.93 6.78 3.00
C LEU A 133 -5.40 6.48 2.66
N GLU A 134 -5.82 5.25 2.92
CA GLU A 134 -7.20 4.77 2.73
C GLU A 134 -7.98 4.93 4.04
N LEU A 135 -8.83 5.95 4.13
CA LEU A 135 -9.43 6.39 5.38
C LEU A 135 -10.95 6.25 5.38
N GLY A 136 -11.53 6.34 6.57
CA GLY A 136 -12.98 6.39 6.74
C GLY A 136 -13.57 7.79 6.50
N GLY A 137 -14.89 7.82 6.53
CA GLY A 137 -15.73 9.01 6.46
C GLY A 137 -17.19 8.61 6.60
N LYS A 138 -18.10 9.56 6.40
CA LYS A 138 -19.52 9.25 6.22
C LYS A 138 -19.79 9.16 4.73
N CYS A 139 -20.19 7.99 4.24
CA CYS A 139 -20.63 7.78 2.87
C CYS A 139 -22.16 7.91 2.83
N PRO A 140 -22.72 9.09 2.51
CA PRO A 140 -24.17 9.26 2.46
C PRO A 140 -24.76 8.46 1.31
N VAL A 141 -25.98 7.97 1.52
CA VAL A 141 -26.85 7.46 0.46
C VAL A 141 -28.02 8.43 0.36
N VAL A 142 -28.18 9.05 -0.80
CA VAL A 142 -29.28 9.98 -1.09
C VAL A 142 -30.32 9.23 -1.91
N VAL A 143 -31.57 9.27 -1.46
CA VAL A 143 -32.71 8.64 -2.11
C VAL A 143 -33.71 9.75 -2.42
N GLU A 144 -34.07 9.90 -3.70
CA GLU A 144 -35.04 10.90 -4.17
C GLU A 144 -36.48 10.39 -4.04
N ASP A 145 -37.45 11.30 -4.02
CA ASP A 145 -38.86 10.97 -3.74
C ASP A 145 -39.51 10.06 -4.80
N ASP A 146 -38.96 10.02 -6.01
CA ASP A 146 -39.41 9.17 -7.11
C ASP A 146 -38.64 7.84 -7.20
N ALA A 147 -37.71 7.59 -6.28
CA ALA A 147 -36.95 6.35 -6.26
C ALA A 147 -37.90 5.16 -6.04
N PRO A 148 -37.82 4.11 -6.88
CA PRO A 148 -38.59 2.89 -6.67
C PRO A 148 -38.19 2.27 -5.33
N ALA A 149 -39.20 1.82 -4.58
CA ALA A 149 -39.01 1.27 -3.23
C ALA A 149 -38.38 -0.14 -3.22
N ASP A 150 -38.30 -0.79 -4.39
CA ASP A 150 -37.79 -2.15 -4.60
C ASP A 150 -36.60 -2.18 -5.56
#